data_AF-A0AAV2VTU1-F1
#
_entry.id   AF-A0AAV2VTU1-F1
#
_cell.length_a   1.000
_cell.length_b   1.000
_cell.length_c   1.000
_cell.angle_alpha   90.00
_cell.angle_beta   90.00
_cell.angle_gamma   90.00
#
_symmetry.space_group_name_H-M   'P 1'
#
loop_
_entity.id
_entity.type
_entity.pdbx_description
1 polymer ?
#
loop_
_entity_poly.entity_id
_entity_poly.type
_entity_poly.pdbx_seq_one_letter_code
_entity_poly.pdbx_strand_id
1 'polypeptide(L)'
;MKIMIKAIVLVGAMLSAFTVYAVDFGVELKWNTQDQDKVLKAMPEQKEAFGQLIKQGSIKDMYIYESEIDGKPTRLIRFVISGDSENQVRNTLEKLPLYKQNLVKIVDVLSLGSKWLDKTPLVYNYGITMTWKEGIDPAEIDRVLGIDLQRVVSLNQAGFLTSAYLNTQEVSKGVTRPVYHVAFIAQDEAHVKELSKQFEAIRMGYAEIQVQPLGNKVNLDNLVGSQ
;
A
#
# COMPACT_ATOMS: atom_id res chain seq x y z
N MET A 1 -67.79 22.99 6.53
CA MET A 1 -66.44 23.54 6.32
C MET A 1 -65.47 22.92 7.32
N LYS A 2 -64.60 22.01 6.87
CA LYS A 2 -63.17 21.88 7.24
C LYS A 2 -62.68 20.49 6.78
N ILE A 3 -61.93 20.53 5.69
CA ILE A 3 -61.22 19.42 5.07
C ILE A 3 -60.02 19.12 5.97
N MET A 4 -59.94 17.93 6.57
CA MET A 4 -58.70 17.49 7.23
C MET A 4 -57.84 16.77 6.18
N ILE A 5 -56.84 17.50 5.70
CA ILE A 5 -55.75 16.98 4.88
C ILE A 5 -54.92 16.04 5.77
N LYS A 6 -54.94 14.74 5.48
CA LYS A 6 -53.99 13.79 6.04
C LYS A 6 -52.65 14.02 5.35
N ALA A 7 -51.74 14.71 6.02
CA ALA A 7 -50.35 14.81 5.60
C ALA A 7 -49.69 13.43 5.76
N ILE A 8 -49.47 12.74 4.64
CA ILE A 8 -48.58 11.58 4.59
C ILE A 8 -47.16 12.13 4.67
N VAL A 9 -46.53 11.96 5.84
CA VAL A 9 -45.10 12.21 6.00
C VAL A 9 -44.37 11.07 5.29
N LEU A 10 -43.93 11.34 4.07
CA LEU A 10 -42.99 10.48 3.35
C LEU A 10 -41.63 10.62 4.05
N VAL A 11 -41.31 9.71 4.97
CA VAL A 11 -39.96 9.59 5.52
C VAL A 11 -39.09 9.07 4.38
N GLY A 12 -38.44 9.99 3.67
CA GLY A 12 -37.45 9.67 2.66
C GLY A 12 -36.32 8.88 3.29
N ALA A 13 -36.16 7.63 2.87
CA ALA A 13 -34.98 6.85 3.17
C ALA A 13 -33.77 7.59 2.57
N MET A 14 -32.98 8.27 3.43
CA MET A 14 -31.62 8.65 3.06
C MET A 14 -30.82 7.36 2.93
N LEU A 15 -30.76 6.83 1.71
CA LEU A 15 -29.73 5.90 1.31
C LEU A 15 -28.40 6.62 1.50
N SER A 16 -27.72 6.35 2.61
CA SER A 16 -26.32 6.71 2.79
C SER A 16 -25.55 5.95 1.72
N ALA A 17 -25.23 6.63 0.62
CA ALA A 17 -24.28 6.09 -0.34
C ALA A 17 -22.96 5.94 0.42
N PHE A 18 -22.60 4.70 0.76
CA PHE A 18 -21.24 4.37 1.13
C PHE A 18 -20.40 4.67 -0.11
N THR A 19 -19.77 5.84 -0.16
CA THR A 19 -18.65 6.04 -1.07
C THR A 19 -17.57 5.08 -0.61
N VAL A 20 -17.50 3.90 -1.25
CA VAL A 20 -16.33 3.03 -1.14
C VAL A 20 -15.20 3.84 -1.76
N TYR A 21 -14.44 4.52 -0.92
CA TYR A 21 -13.22 5.17 -1.37
C TYR A 21 -12.27 4.07 -1.83
N ALA A 22 -11.73 4.21 -3.04
CA ALA A 22 -10.69 3.31 -3.53
C ALA A 22 -9.55 3.26 -2.49
N VAL A 23 -9.16 2.05 -2.11
CA VAL A 23 -8.05 1.76 -1.21
C VAL A 23 -6.83 1.35 -2.02
N ASP A 24 -5.66 1.66 -1.48
CA ASP A 24 -4.38 1.34 -2.06
C ASP A 24 -3.92 -0.04 -1.57
N PHE A 25 -3.44 -0.86 -2.50
CA PHE A 25 -2.96 -2.21 -2.24
C PHE A 25 -1.48 -2.34 -2.63
N GLY A 26 -0.65 -2.82 -1.69
CA GLY A 26 0.72 -3.24 -1.96
C GLY A 26 0.72 -4.61 -2.63
N VAL A 27 1.42 -4.73 -3.76
CA VAL A 27 1.47 -5.95 -4.55
C VAL A 27 2.89 -6.48 -4.58
N GLU A 28 3.05 -7.73 -4.14
CA GLU A 28 4.29 -8.48 -4.27
C GLU A 28 4.19 -9.54 -5.36
N LEU A 29 5.20 -9.58 -6.22
CA LEU A 29 5.29 -10.48 -7.37
C LEU A 29 6.48 -11.42 -7.25
N LYS A 30 6.36 -12.58 -7.90
CA LYS A 30 7.49 -13.48 -8.18
C LYS A 30 7.43 -14.01 -9.60
N TRP A 31 8.59 -14.33 -10.17
CA TRP A 31 8.64 -15.03 -11.44
C TRP A 31 7.94 -16.38 -11.35
N ASN A 32 7.27 -16.75 -12.45
CA ASN A 32 6.63 -18.06 -12.62
C ASN A 32 7.22 -18.81 -13.83
N THR A 33 8.40 -18.39 -14.28
CA THR A 33 9.11 -18.92 -15.43
C THR A 33 10.61 -18.99 -15.15
N GLN A 34 11.30 -19.89 -15.86
CA GLN A 34 12.77 -19.92 -15.95
C GLN A 34 13.26 -19.39 -17.32
N ASP A 35 12.35 -19.00 -18.21
CA ASP A 35 12.66 -18.54 -19.56
C ASP A 35 12.76 -17.00 -19.58
N GLN A 36 13.99 -16.50 -19.43
CA GLN A 36 14.26 -15.06 -19.45
C GLN A 36 13.93 -14.43 -20.81
N ASP A 37 14.14 -15.14 -21.91
CA ASP A 37 13.92 -14.61 -23.26
C ASP A 37 12.43 -14.33 -23.51
N LYS A 38 11.53 -15.19 -23.00
CA LYS A 38 10.09 -14.92 -23.02
C LYS A 38 9.72 -13.66 -22.24
N VAL A 39 10.33 -13.46 -21.07
CA VAL A 39 10.11 -12.23 -20.29
C VAL A 39 10.55 -11.02 -21.11
N LEU A 40 11.77 -11.03 -21.65
CA LEU A 40 12.31 -9.92 -22.44
C LEU A 40 11.46 -9.59 -23.67
N LYS A 41 10.93 -10.61 -24.35
CA LYS A 41 10.00 -10.43 -25.48
C LYS A 41 8.68 -9.78 -25.09
N ALA A 42 8.14 -10.10 -23.91
CA ALA A 42 6.90 -9.54 -23.39
C ALA A 42 7.06 -8.16 -22.73
N MET A 43 8.29 -7.75 -22.39
CA MET A 43 8.56 -6.49 -21.68
C MET A 43 8.07 -5.22 -22.41
N PRO A 44 8.20 -5.06 -23.74
CA PRO A 44 7.67 -3.87 -24.42
C PRO A 44 6.17 -3.67 -24.19
N GLU A 45 5.36 -4.71 -24.45
CA GLU A 45 3.91 -4.68 -24.23
C GLU A 45 3.58 -4.52 -22.75
N GLN A 46 4.32 -5.19 -21.86
CA GLN A 46 4.14 -5.06 -20.41
C GLN A 46 4.37 -3.62 -19.94
N LYS A 47 5.44 -2.98 -20.42
CA LYS A 47 5.78 -1.59 -20.07
C LYS A 47 4.72 -0.63 -20.57
N GLU A 48 4.22 -0.83 -21.79
CA GLU A 48 3.15 -0.01 -22.34
C GLU A 48 1.86 -0.16 -21.52
N ALA A 49 1.41 -1.39 -21.30
CA ALA A 49 0.17 -1.67 -20.56
C ALA A 49 0.24 -1.18 -19.11
N PHE A 50 1.36 -1.44 -18.41
CA PHE A 50 1.57 -0.95 -17.05
C PHE A 50 1.73 0.57 -17.02
N GLY A 51 2.37 1.17 -18.03
CA GLY A 51 2.50 2.62 -18.18
C GLY A 51 1.14 3.32 -18.30
N GLN A 52 0.12 2.68 -18.89
CA GLN A 52 -1.24 3.22 -18.88
C GLN A 52 -1.83 3.28 -17.47
N LEU A 53 -1.56 2.28 -16.63
CA LEU A 53 -2.00 2.30 -15.22
C LEU A 53 -1.31 3.43 -14.43
N ILE A 54 -0.05 3.75 -14.76
CA ILE A 54 0.65 4.90 -14.19
C ILE A 54 0.00 6.20 -14.66
N LYS A 55 -0.24 6.37 -15.97
CA LYS A 55 -0.86 7.59 -16.54
C LYS A 55 -2.26 7.85 -16.00
N GLN A 56 -3.02 6.81 -15.71
CA GLN A 56 -4.35 6.88 -15.12
C GLN A 56 -4.32 7.19 -13.61
N GLY A 57 -3.13 7.26 -13.00
CA GLY A 57 -2.95 7.49 -11.58
C GLY A 57 -3.33 6.30 -10.71
N SER A 58 -3.50 5.10 -11.29
CA SER A 58 -3.82 3.87 -10.56
C SER A 58 -2.63 3.34 -9.79
N ILE A 59 -1.41 3.48 -10.33
CA ILE A 59 -0.18 3.13 -9.61
C ILE A 59 0.24 4.30 -8.73
N LYS A 60 0.34 4.06 -7.43
CA LYS A 60 0.68 5.08 -6.42
C LYS A 60 2.15 5.11 -6.04
N ASP A 61 2.79 3.95 -6.01
CA ASP A 61 4.21 3.78 -5.69
C ASP A 61 4.78 2.62 -6.48
N MET A 62 6.07 2.65 -6.78
CA MET A 62 6.78 1.53 -7.36
C MET A 62 8.21 1.46 -6.83
N TYR A 63 8.65 0.23 -6.55
CA TYR A 63 9.97 -0.11 -6.06
C TYR A 63 10.56 -1.20 -6.95
N ILE A 64 11.81 -1.02 -7.36
CA ILE A 64 12.55 -2.02 -8.14
C ILE A 64 13.53 -2.73 -7.22
N TYR A 65 13.52 -4.06 -7.27
CA TYR A 65 14.47 -4.90 -6.53
C TYR A 65 15.12 -5.94 -7.44
N GLU A 66 16.32 -6.36 -7.05
CA GLU A 66 17.08 -7.38 -7.76
C GLU A 66 16.41 -8.75 -7.62
N SER A 67 16.41 -9.50 -8.71
CA SER A 67 15.82 -10.84 -8.78
C SER A 67 16.60 -11.66 -9.81
N GLU A 68 16.24 -12.93 -9.96
CA GLU A 68 16.87 -13.83 -10.91
C GLU A 68 15.84 -14.73 -11.60
N ILE A 69 16.16 -15.12 -12.84
CA ILE A 69 15.47 -16.16 -13.60
C ILE A 69 16.58 -17.09 -14.08
N ASP A 70 16.53 -18.36 -13.69
CA ASP A 70 17.54 -19.36 -14.07
C ASP A 70 18.99 -18.91 -13.78
N GLY A 71 19.21 -18.30 -12.61
CA GLY A 71 20.52 -17.76 -12.19
C GLY A 71 20.99 -16.53 -12.98
N LYS A 72 20.19 -16.02 -13.93
CA LYS A 72 20.49 -14.80 -14.66
C LYS A 72 19.91 -13.60 -13.93
N PRO A 73 20.70 -12.56 -13.65
CA PRO A 73 20.22 -11.34 -13.01
C PRO A 73 19.08 -10.70 -13.80
N THR A 74 18.02 -10.34 -13.10
CA THR A 74 16.89 -9.58 -13.60
C THR A 74 16.39 -8.63 -12.52
N ARG A 75 15.25 -7.98 -12.77
CA ARG A 75 14.61 -7.07 -11.83
C ARG A 75 13.12 -7.32 -11.78
N LEU A 76 12.56 -7.27 -10.59
CA LEU A 76 11.12 -7.31 -10.36
C LEU A 76 10.68 -6.00 -9.72
N ILE A 77 9.37 -5.77 -9.77
CA ILE A 77 8.74 -4.61 -9.14
C ILE A 77 7.88 -5.05 -7.96
N ARG A 78 7.90 -4.25 -6.90
CA ARG A 78 6.82 -4.14 -5.93
C ARG A 78 6.14 -2.80 -6.18
N PHE A 79 4.83 -2.74 -6.11
CA PHE A 79 4.11 -1.50 -6.40
C PHE A 79 2.85 -1.41 -5.58
N VAL A 80 2.32 -0.19 -5.50
CA VAL A 80 1.04 0.09 -4.86
C VAL A 80 0.05 0.50 -5.93
N ILE A 81 -1.14 -0.11 -5.93
CA ILE A 81 -2.21 0.13 -6.90
C ILE A 81 -3.53 0.44 -6.17
N SER A 82 -4.25 1.45 -6.62
CA SER A 82 -5.59 1.77 -6.11
C SER A 82 -6.64 0.83 -6.70
N GLY A 83 -7.55 0.35 -5.85
CA GLY A 83 -8.73 -0.40 -6.25
C GLY A 83 -9.78 -0.44 -5.14
N ASP A 84 -10.95 -0.98 -5.46
CA ASP A 84 -12.09 -1.14 -4.55
C ASP A 84 -12.00 -2.47 -3.77
N SER A 85 -11.22 -3.44 -4.25
CA SER A 85 -10.98 -4.73 -3.59
C SER A 85 -9.73 -5.43 -4.10
N GLU A 86 -9.20 -6.37 -3.31
CA GLU A 86 -8.14 -7.29 -3.73
C GLU A 86 -8.50 -8.03 -5.03
N ASN A 87 -9.75 -8.51 -5.15
CA ASN A 87 -10.20 -9.23 -6.35
C ASN A 87 -10.14 -8.35 -7.61
N GLN A 88 -10.52 -7.08 -7.52
CA GLN A 88 -10.41 -6.15 -8.64
C GLN A 88 -8.94 -5.88 -9.00
N VAL A 89 -8.07 -5.74 -8.00
CA VAL A 89 -6.62 -5.61 -8.23
C VAL A 89 -6.10 -6.82 -8.99
N ARG A 90 -6.40 -8.05 -8.54
CA ARG A 90 -6.01 -9.30 -9.22
C ARG A 90 -6.54 -9.34 -10.65
N ASN A 91 -7.83 -9.08 -10.87
CA ASN A 91 -8.45 -9.03 -12.19
C ASN A 91 -7.82 -7.97 -13.13
N THR A 92 -7.32 -6.87 -12.57
CA THR A 92 -6.63 -5.82 -13.34
C THR A 92 -5.26 -6.32 -13.78
N LEU A 93 -4.51 -6.95 -12.87
CA LEU A 93 -3.17 -7.47 -13.14
C LEU A 93 -3.17 -8.66 -14.10
N GLU A 94 -4.15 -9.55 -14.03
CA GLU A 94 -4.31 -10.69 -14.95
C GLU A 94 -4.41 -10.28 -16.42
N LYS A 95 -4.81 -9.03 -16.70
CA LYS A 95 -4.90 -8.51 -18.07
C LYS A 95 -3.55 -8.10 -18.66
N LEU A 96 -2.52 -7.94 -17.82
CA LEU A 96 -1.20 -7.50 -18.24
C LEU A 96 -0.42 -8.63 -18.94
N PRO A 97 0.42 -8.31 -19.95
CA PRO A 97 1.09 -9.30 -20.78
C PRO A 97 1.87 -10.39 -20.02
N LEU A 98 2.63 -10.02 -18.98
CA LEU A 98 3.38 -11.02 -18.20
C LEU A 98 2.47 -12.02 -17.46
N TYR A 99 1.27 -11.60 -17.04
CA TYR A 99 0.31 -12.47 -16.36
C TYR A 99 -0.44 -13.36 -17.35
N LYS A 100 -0.89 -12.80 -18.47
CA LYS A 100 -1.53 -13.57 -19.55
C LYS A 100 -0.66 -14.71 -20.07
N GLN A 101 0.65 -14.49 -20.10
CA GLN A 101 1.63 -15.48 -20.51
C GLN A 101 2.14 -16.37 -19.36
N ASN A 102 1.58 -16.20 -18.15
CA ASN A 102 1.96 -16.92 -16.94
C ASN A 102 3.46 -16.84 -16.60
N LEU A 103 4.10 -15.71 -16.91
CA LEU A 103 5.52 -15.46 -16.67
C LEU A 103 5.78 -14.90 -15.26
N VAL A 104 4.76 -14.30 -14.65
CA VAL A 104 4.78 -13.76 -13.29
C VAL A 104 3.54 -14.19 -12.53
N LYS A 105 3.61 -14.24 -11.20
CA LYS A 105 2.47 -14.49 -10.31
C LYS A 105 2.49 -13.55 -9.13
N ILE A 106 1.31 -13.28 -8.60
CA ILE A 106 1.12 -12.51 -7.36
C ILE A 106 1.46 -13.43 -6.18
N VAL A 107 2.37 -12.98 -5.32
CA VAL A 107 2.69 -13.64 -4.05
C VAL A 107 1.70 -13.19 -3.00
N ASP A 108 1.51 -11.88 -2.90
CA ASP A 108 0.73 -11.25 -1.85
C ASP A 108 0.06 -9.96 -2.36
N VAL A 109 -1.08 -9.63 -1.76
CA VAL A 109 -1.79 -8.36 -1.94
C VAL A 109 -2.18 -7.85 -0.56
N LEU A 110 -1.49 -6.81 -0.11
CA LEU A 110 -1.71 -6.21 1.20
C LEU A 110 -2.55 -4.94 1.06
N SER A 111 -3.68 -4.87 1.76
CA SER A 111 -4.44 -3.62 1.87
C SER A 111 -3.66 -2.62 2.71
N LEU A 112 -3.29 -1.47 2.10
CA LEU A 112 -2.54 -0.40 2.75
C LEU A 112 -3.44 0.75 3.22
N GLY A 113 -4.68 0.80 2.73
CA GLY A 113 -5.61 1.89 3.02
C GLY A 113 -5.37 3.09 2.11
N SER A 114 -5.20 4.30 2.62
CA SER A 114 -5.01 5.49 1.76
C SER A 114 -3.60 6.05 1.88
N LYS A 115 -2.98 6.40 0.74
CA LYS A 115 -1.71 7.13 0.71
C LYS A 115 -1.87 8.49 1.39
N TRP A 116 -1.00 8.76 2.34
CA TRP A 116 -1.02 10.00 3.11
C TRP A 116 0.21 10.88 2.85
N LEU A 117 1.38 10.30 2.58
CA LEU A 117 2.62 11.05 2.33
C LEU A 117 3.42 10.40 1.20
N ASP A 118 4.10 11.24 0.40
CA ASP A 118 4.90 10.81 -0.74
C ASP A 118 6.18 11.64 -0.92
N LYS A 119 7.33 10.95 -1.00
CA LYS A 119 8.64 11.47 -1.43
C LYS A 119 9.42 10.42 -2.20
N THR A 120 10.23 10.83 -3.18
CA THR A 120 10.96 9.90 -4.06
C THR A 120 12.46 10.14 -4.10
N PRO A 121 13.21 9.76 -3.05
CA PRO A 121 14.66 9.68 -3.10
C PRO A 121 15.14 8.35 -3.71
N LEU A 122 16.25 8.37 -4.45
CA LEU A 122 16.88 7.20 -5.08
C LEU A 122 17.71 6.38 -4.08
N VAL A 123 17.05 5.73 -3.12
CA VAL A 123 17.68 4.89 -2.09
C VAL A 123 16.81 3.68 -1.78
N TYR A 124 17.41 2.61 -1.25
CA TYR A 124 16.72 1.36 -0.93
C TYR A 124 15.75 1.55 0.24
N ASN A 125 14.58 0.92 0.14
CA ASN A 125 13.50 1.08 1.11
C ASN A 125 13.09 -0.23 1.75
N TYR A 126 12.65 -0.13 3.00
CA TYR A 126 12.01 -1.18 3.78
C TYR A 126 10.63 -0.69 4.23
N GLY A 127 9.60 -1.48 3.93
CA GLY A 127 8.25 -1.28 4.42
C GLY A 127 8.13 -1.87 5.81
N ILE A 128 7.45 -1.16 6.71
CA ILE A 128 6.94 -1.76 7.94
C ILE A 128 5.42 -1.71 7.93
N THR A 129 4.81 -2.80 8.38
CA THR A 129 3.40 -2.86 8.75
C THR A 129 3.32 -2.96 10.26
N MET A 130 2.62 -2.03 10.89
CA MET A 130 2.36 -2.09 12.33
C MET A 130 1.05 -2.82 12.61
N THR A 131 1.04 -3.62 13.66
CA THR A 131 -0.16 -4.33 14.13
C THR A 131 -0.27 -4.18 15.62
N TRP A 132 -1.44 -3.73 16.10
CA TRP A 132 -1.75 -3.67 17.52
C TRP A 132 -1.82 -5.08 18.09
N LYS A 133 -1.21 -5.28 19.25
CA LYS A 133 -1.37 -6.52 20.01
C LYS A 133 -2.75 -6.56 20.65
N GLU A 134 -3.21 -7.78 20.95
CA GLU A 134 -4.46 -7.98 21.67
C GLU A 134 -4.38 -7.46 23.11
N GLY A 135 -5.53 -7.06 23.67
CA GLY A 135 -5.65 -6.68 25.08
C GLY A 135 -5.17 -5.27 25.43
N ILE A 136 -4.77 -4.46 24.45
CA ILE A 136 -4.44 -3.04 24.67
C ILE A 136 -5.73 -2.23 24.77
N ASP A 137 -5.84 -1.37 25.79
CA ASP A 137 -6.98 -0.48 25.98
C ASP A 137 -7.14 0.47 24.77
N PRO A 138 -8.31 0.52 24.10
CA PRO A 138 -8.54 1.43 22.99
C PRO A 138 -8.26 2.90 23.30
N ALA A 139 -8.47 3.36 24.54
CA ALA A 139 -8.16 4.73 24.93
C ALA A 139 -6.64 5.00 24.97
N GLU A 140 -5.86 4.00 25.36
CA GLU A 140 -4.39 4.08 25.32
C GLU A 140 -3.86 4.01 23.89
N ILE A 141 -4.50 3.22 23.02
CA ILE A 141 -4.23 3.23 21.58
C ILE A 141 -4.47 4.65 21.01
N ASP A 142 -5.59 5.28 21.33
CA ASP A 142 -5.93 6.63 20.83
C ASP A 142 -4.91 7.69 21.27
N ARG A 143 -4.42 7.60 22.50
CA ARG A 143 -3.36 8.48 23.01
C ARG A 143 -2.05 8.30 22.24
N VAL A 144 -1.64 7.06 22.02
CA VAL A 144 -0.38 6.71 21.34
C VAL A 144 -0.42 7.09 19.86
N LEU A 145 -1.55 6.85 19.18
CA LEU A 145 -1.77 7.22 17.79
C LEU A 145 -1.50 8.71 17.51
N GLY A 146 -1.94 9.60 18.42
CA GLY A 146 -1.69 11.03 18.28
C GLY A 146 -0.19 11.38 18.27
N ILE A 147 0.60 10.68 19.07
CA ILE A 147 2.06 10.85 19.17
C ILE A 147 2.73 10.29 17.93
N ASP A 148 2.36 9.07 17.53
CA ASP A 148 2.98 8.37 16.40
C ASP A 148 2.68 9.04 15.07
N LEU A 149 1.50 9.64 14.91
CA LEU A 149 1.17 10.46 13.73
C LEU A 149 2.16 11.62 13.55
N GLN A 150 2.47 12.34 14.64
CA GLN A 150 3.46 13.43 14.61
C GLN A 150 4.88 12.90 14.34
N ARG A 151 5.18 11.69 14.81
CA ARG A 151 6.46 11.02 14.54
C ARG A 151 6.61 10.69 13.06
N VAL A 152 5.58 10.16 12.40
CA VAL A 152 5.58 9.91 10.94
C VAL A 152 5.89 11.21 10.18
N VAL A 153 5.22 12.31 10.53
CA VAL A 153 5.46 13.61 9.88
C VAL A 153 6.91 14.07 10.08
N SER A 154 7.42 13.98 11.31
CA SER A 154 8.79 14.39 11.65
C SER A 154 9.85 13.56 10.92
N LEU A 155 9.67 12.23 10.85
CA LEU A 155 10.57 11.33 10.13
C LEU A 155 10.54 11.57 8.62
N ASN A 156 9.37 11.86 8.06
CA ASN A 156 9.26 12.27 6.66
C ASN A 156 9.99 13.59 6.40
N GLN A 157 9.82 14.60 7.26
CA GLN A 157 10.53 15.89 7.12
C GLN A 157 12.05 15.74 7.22
N ALA A 158 12.52 14.88 8.11
CA ALA A 158 13.94 14.54 8.26
C ALA A 158 14.48 13.63 7.14
N GLY A 159 13.63 13.17 6.21
CA GLY A 159 14.04 12.38 5.05
C GLY A 159 14.25 10.90 5.33
N PHE A 160 13.73 10.36 6.44
CA PHE A 160 13.79 8.92 6.74
C PHE A 160 12.67 8.11 6.09
N LEU A 161 11.57 8.76 5.69
CA LEU A 161 10.42 8.10 5.08
C LEU A 161 10.24 8.51 3.63
N THR A 162 9.83 7.56 2.80
CA THR A 162 9.45 7.80 1.41
C THR A 162 7.95 7.74 1.18
N SER A 163 7.24 6.92 1.96
CA SER A 163 5.79 6.77 1.86
C SER A 163 5.17 6.42 3.20
N ALA A 164 3.94 6.83 3.41
CA ALA A 164 3.12 6.39 4.52
C ALA A 164 1.67 6.18 4.08
N TYR A 165 1.07 5.10 4.58
CA TYR A 165 -0.31 4.70 4.35
C TYR A 165 -1.00 4.43 5.68
N LEU A 166 -2.31 4.68 5.71
CA LEU A 166 -3.14 4.49 6.88
C LEU A 166 -4.24 3.49 6.57
N ASN A 167 -4.29 2.40 7.32
CA ASN A 167 -5.36 1.41 7.29
C ASN A 167 -6.02 1.32 8.68
N THR A 168 -6.95 0.38 8.87
CA THR A 168 -7.60 0.12 10.16
C THR A 168 -7.51 -1.36 10.52
N GLN A 169 -7.39 -1.63 11.81
CA GLN A 169 -7.42 -2.95 12.42
C GLN A 169 -8.57 -3.01 13.43
N GLU A 170 -9.31 -4.10 13.47
CA GLU A 170 -10.22 -4.39 14.58
C GLU A 170 -9.40 -4.85 15.80
N VAL A 171 -9.42 -4.06 16.88
CA VAL A 171 -8.60 -4.29 18.09
C VAL A 171 -9.41 -4.92 19.21
N SER A 172 -10.73 -4.76 19.18
CA SER A 172 -11.71 -5.50 19.97
C SER A 172 -13.04 -5.52 19.23
N LYS A 173 -13.99 -6.35 19.67
CA LYS A 173 -15.25 -6.59 18.94
C LYS A 173 -15.98 -5.30 18.59
N GLY A 174 -16.04 -4.97 17.30
CA GLY A 174 -16.70 -3.77 16.77
C GLY A 174 -15.93 -2.47 17.01
N VAL A 175 -14.68 -2.54 17.47
CA VAL A 175 -13.82 -1.39 17.74
C VAL A 175 -12.62 -1.44 16.81
N THR A 176 -12.58 -0.52 15.85
CA THR A 176 -11.47 -0.39 14.90
C THR A 176 -10.55 0.76 15.30
N ARG A 177 -9.25 0.59 15.03
CA ARG A 177 -8.22 1.61 15.23
C ARG A 177 -7.28 1.71 14.04
N PRO A 178 -6.76 2.91 13.74
CA PRO A 178 -5.78 3.07 12.69
C PRO A 178 -4.53 2.21 12.89
N VAL A 179 -3.95 1.73 11.81
CA VAL A 179 -2.61 1.13 11.73
C VAL A 179 -1.82 1.77 10.60
N TYR A 180 -0.51 1.80 10.76
CA TYR A 180 0.39 2.47 9.81
C TYR A 180 1.15 1.46 8.97
N HIS A 181 1.27 1.77 7.68
CA HIS A 181 2.26 1.17 6.81
C HIS A 181 3.22 2.26 6.34
N VAL A 182 4.51 2.08 6.59
CA VAL A 182 5.50 3.14 6.36
C VAL A 182 6.68 2.56 5.59
N ALA A 183 7.11 3.25 4.53
CA ALA A 183 8.33 2.94 3.80
C ALA A 183 9.48 3.80 4.32
N PHE A 184 10.47 3.15 4.90
CA PHE A 184 11.69 3.74 5.43
C PHE A 184 12.84 3.64 4.44
N ILE A 185 13.67 4.68 4.42
CA ILE A 185 15.03 4.60 3.92
C ILE A 185 15.87 3.94 5.01
N ALA A 186 16.37 2.74 4.75
CA ALA A 186 17.21 2.00 5.69
C ALA A 186 18.23 1.14 4.95
N GLN A 187 19.31 0.79 5.65
CA GLN A 187 20.40 -0.02 5.11
C GLN A 187 20.01 -1.50 5.06
N ASP A 188 19.39 -1.98 6.14
CA ASP A 188 18.98 -3.35 6.32
C ASP A 188 17.76 -3.46 7.26
N GLU A 189 17.30 -4.70 7.47
CA GLU A 189 16.17 -5.01 8.36
C GLU A 189 16.46 -4.65 9.83
N ALA A 190 17.72 -4.72 10.28
CA ALA A 190 18.07 -4.38 11.66
C ALA A 190 17.95 -2.86 11.88
N HIS A 191 18.40 -2.06 10.92
CA HIS A 191 18.31 -0.62 10.95
C HIS A 191 16.85 -0.15 10.95
N VAL A 192 15.96 -0.73 10.13
CA VAL A 192 14.54 -0.33 10.16
C VAL A 192 13.85 -0.75 11.46
N LYS A 193 14.22 -1.89 12.06
CA LYS A 193 13.75 -2.29 13.40
C LYS A 193 14.23 -1.35 14.50
N GLU A 194 15.40 -0.74 14.36
CA GLU A 194 15.86 0.28 15.30
C GLU A 194 15.11 1.59 15.10
N LEU A 195 14.94 2.04 13.86
CA LEU A 195 14.17 3.25 13.54
C LEU A 195 12.71 3.15 14.01
N SER A 196 12.09 1.97 13.91
CA SER A 196 10.71 1.77 14.33
C SER A 196 10.50 1.92 15.85
N LYS A 197 11.54 1.78 16.67
CA LYS A 197 11.47 2.03 18.12
C LYS A 197 11.24 3.50 18.47
N GLN A 198 11.36 4.41 17.49
CA GLN A 198 10.98 5.81 17.65
C GLN A 198 9.46 6.02 17.70
N PHE A 199 8.67 5.01 17.30
CA PHE A 199 7.23 4.99 17.52
C PHE A 199 6.92 4.54 18.94
N GLU A 200 6.07 5.31 19.60
CA GLU A 200 5.62 5.09 20.96
C GLU A 200 4.90 3.74 21.07
N ALA A 201 4.08 3.35 20.09
CA ALA A 201 3.41 2.05 20.07
C ALA A 201 4.38 0.86 20.13
N ILE A 202 5.53 0.97 19.44
CA ILE A 202 6.56 -0.07 19.41
C ILE A 202 7.38 -0.03 20.70
N ARG A 203 7.79 1.17 21.14
CA ARG A 203 8.57 1.37 22.37
C ARG A 203 7.84 0.88 23.61
N MET A 204 6.52 1.08 23.68
CA MET A 204 5.67 0.63 24.78
C MET A 204 5.28 -0.86 24.65
N GLY A 205 5.61 -1.51 23.54
CA GLY A 205 5.31 -2.91 23.29
C GLY A 205 3.84 -3.19 22.98
N TYR A 206 3.05 -2.16 22.66
CA TYR A 206 1.63 -2.24 22.32
C TYR A 206 1.37 -2.70 20.89
N ALA A 207 2.32 -2.46 19.99
CA ALA A 207 2.28 -2.94 18.63
C ALA A 207 3.54 -3.73 18.29
N GLU A 208 3.43 -4.54 17.25
CA GLU A 208 4.53 -5.24 16.61
C GLU A 208 4.70 -4.74 15.17
N ILE A 209 5.86 -5.05 14.59
CA ILE A 209 6.15 -4.73 13.19
C ILE A 209 6.44 -5.98 12.39
N GLN A 210 5.89 -6.01 11.19
CA GLN A 210 6.37 -6.86 10.11
C GLN A 210 7.21 -5.99 9.17
N VAL A 211 8.42 -6.45 8.85
CA VAL A 211 9.33 -5.78 7.91
C VAL A 211 9.27 -6.46 6.56
N GLN A 212 9.21 -5.68 5.48
CA GLN A 212 9.32 -6.16 4.12
C GLN A 212 10.38 -5.34 3.36
N PRO A 213 11.40 -5.96 2.75
CA PRO A 213 12.27 -5.25 1.82
C PRO A 213 11.45 -4.81 0.60
N LEU A 214 11.53 -3.53 0.23
CA LEU A 214 10.77 -2.99 -0.91
C LEU A 214 11.64 -2.85 -2.16
N GLY A 215 12.86 -2.34 -1.99
CA GLY A 215 13.77 -2.00 -3.08
C GLY A 215 13.93 -0.50 -3.29
N ASN A 216 14.44 -0.10 -4.44
CA ASN A 216 14.65 1.32 -4.77
C ASN A 216 13.37 1.95 -5.30
N LYS A 217 12.89 3.02 -4.64
CA LYS A 217 11.70 3.73 -5.07
C LYS A 217 11.94 4.44 -6.40
N VAL A 218 10.95 4.41 -7.28
CA VAL A 218 11.04 4.99 -8.63
C VAL A 218 10.15 6.23 -8.72
N ASN A 219 10.66 7.26 -9.38
CA ASN A 219 9.83 8.41 -9.75
C ASN A 219 8.96 8.02 -10.95
N LEU A 220 7.65 7.93 -10.71
CA LEU A 220 6.68 7.53 -11.72
C LEU A 220 6.60 8.52 -12.88
N ASP A 221 6.78 9.82 -12.63
CA ASP A 221 6.74 10.86 -13.67
C ASP A 221 7.82 10.65 -14.73
N ASN A 222 9.00 10.17 -14.30
CA ASN A 222 10.11 9.87 -15.20
C ASN A 222 9.85 8.67 -16.12
N LEU A 223 8.84 7.83 -15.84
CA LEU A 223 8.56 6.60 -16.59
C LEU A 223 7.55 6.79 -17.71
N VAL A 224 6.66 7.77 -17.58
CA VAL A 224 5.57 8.00 -18.54
C VAL A 224 5.87 9.14 -19.51
N GLY A 225 7.03 9.80 -19.35
CA GLY A 225 7.40 11.01 -20.06
C GLY A 225 6.57 12.18 -19.51
N SER A 226 7.24 13.19 -18.97
CA SER A 226 6.58 14.44 -18.59
C SER A 226 5.79 14.97 -19.80
N GLN A 227 4.50 15.23 -19.62
CA GLN A 227 3.79 16.11 -20.55
C GLN A 227 4.25 17.55 -20.35
#